data_AF-A0A383A0M9-F1
#
_entry.id   AF-A0A383A0M9-F1
#
_cell.length_a   1.000
_cell.length_b   1.000
_cell.length_c   1.000
_cell.angle_alpha   90.00
_cell.angle_beta   90.00
_cell.angle_gamma   90.00
#
_symmetry.space_group_name_H-M   'P 1'
#
loop_
_entity.id
_entity.type
_entity.pdbx_description
1 polymer ?
#
loop_
_entity_poly.entity_id
_entity_poly.type
_entity_poly.pdbx_seq_one_letter_code
_entity_poly.pdbx_strand_id
1 'polypeptide(L)'
;MPLSEIILVVMGLLTISIAAAAICSYVPIPYTVFLVILGIFFGSLARQNPELNFLLDFQLSPDLVLFLFLPILIFESAINLDARSLMKDIIPILILAIPALLISTAIIGLGLW
;
A
#
# COMPACT_ATOMS: atom_id res chain seq x y z
N MET A 1 -20.13 -0.38 -10.95
CA MET A 1 -19.47 -1.61 -11.47
C MET A 1 -20.11 -2.81 -10.79
N PRO A 2 -20.50 -3.87 -11.53
CA PRO A 2 -20.95 -5.12 -10.94
C PRO A 2 -19.87 -5.72 -10.02
N LEU A 3 -20.27 -6.42 -8.95
CA LEU A 3 -19.36 -7.00 -7.95
C LEU A 3 -18.32 -7.96 -8.57
N SER A 4 -18.70 -8.67 -9.63
CA SER A 4 -17.81 -9.58 -10.36
C SER A 4 -16.60 -8.87 -10.98
N GLU A 5 -16.78 -7.63 -11.46
CA GLU A 5 -15.73 -6.85 -12.12
C GLU A 5 -14.71 -6.33 -11.10
N ILE A 6 -15.18 -5.86 -9.94
CA ILE A 6 -14.31 -5.44 -8.82
C ILE A 6 -13.44 -6.61 -8.36
N ILE A 7 -14.05 -7.79 -8.17
CA ILE A 7 -13.32 -8.99 -7.74
C ILE A 7 -12.28 -9.39 -8.79
N LEU A 8 -12.64 -9.36 -10.07
CA LEU A 8 -11.73 -9.70 -11.16
C LEU A 8 -10.53 -8.74 -11.22
N VAL A 9 -10.77 -7.44 -11.09
CA VAL A 9 -9.70 -6.43 -11.08
C VAL A 9 -8.79 -6.62 -9.86
N VAL A 10 -9.36 -6.80 -8.65
CA VAL A 10 -8.56 -7.03 -7.43
C VAL A 10 -7.72 -8.31 -7.55
N MET A 11 -8.32 -9.41 -8.01
CA MET A 11 -7.60 -10.68 -8.20
C MET A 11 -6.51 -10.57 -9.27
N GLY A 12 -6.78 -9.83 -10.36
CA GLY A 12 -5.79 -9.53 -11.39
C GLY A 12 -4.62 -8.72 -10.85
N LEU A 13 -4.89 -7.66 -10.09
CA LEU A 13 -3.86 -6.84 -9.44
C LEU A 13 -3.04 -7.64 -8.42
N LEU A 14 -3.68 -8.51 -7.63
CA LEU A 14 -2.98 -9.40 -6.70
C LEU A 14 -2.10 -10.41 -7.44
N THR A 15 -2.57 -10.96 -8.56
CA THR A 15 -1.79 -11.88 -9.40
C THR A 15 -0.55 -11.20 -9.96
N ILE A 16 -0.71 -9.97 -10.47
CA ILE A 16 0.41 -9.14 -10.93
C ILE A 16 1.37 -8.87 -9.77
N SER A 17 0.86 -8.59 -8.57
CA SER A 17 1.68 -8.35 -7.38
C SER A 17 2.51 -9.57 -6.99
N ILE A 18 1.93 -10.78 -7.02
CA ILE A 18 2.63 -12.04 -6.74
C ILE A 18 3.70 -12.30 -7.81
N ALA A 19 3.38 -12.11 -9.09
CA ALA A 19 4.34 -12.25 -10.18
C ALA A 19 5.49 -11.25 -10.05
N ALA A 20 5.18 -10.00 -9.68
CA ALA A 20 6.16 -8.95 -9.43
C ALA A 20 7.09 -9.30 -8.26
N ALA A 21 6.54 -9.88 -7.18
CA ALA A 21 7.33 -10.36 -6.03
C ALA A 21 8.29 -11.48 -6.44
N ALA A 22 7.82 -12.43 -7.27
CA ALA A 22 8.64 -13.51 -7.79
C ALA A 22 9.76 -13.00 -8.71
N ILE A 23 9.47 -12.04 -9.60
CA ILE A 23 10.47 -11.43 -10.50
C ILE A 23 11.49 -10.60 -9.70
N CYS A 24 11.04 -9.88 -8.67
CA CYS A 24 11.94 -9.13 -7.79
C CYS A 24 12.94 -10.03 -7.06
N SER A 25 12.67 -11.31 -6.86
CA SER A 25 13.68 -12.23 -6.27
C SER A 25 14.94 -12.38 -7.14
N TYR A 26 14.88 -12.03 -8.43
CA TYR A 26 16.00 -12.08 -9.37
C TYR A 26 16.66 -10.71 -9.59
N VAL A 27 16.14 -9.63 -8.99
CA VAL A 27 16.58 -8.25 -9.25
C VAL A 27 16.88 -7.56 -7.91
N PRO A 28 18.01 -6.84 -7.75
CA PRO A 28 18.40 -6.21 -6.48
C PRO A 28 17.59 -4.94 -6.12
N ILE A 29 16.37 -4.79 -6.62
CA ILE A 29 15.52 -3.59 -6.41
C ILE A 29 14.48 -3.89 -5.33
N PRO A 30 14.16 -2.95 -4.41
CA PRO A 30 13.10 -3.15 -3.44
C PRO A 30 11.75 -3.41 -4.12
N TYR A 31 11.02 -4.41 -3.63
CA TYR A 31 9.72 -4.81 -4.18
C TYR A 31 8.73 -3.65 -4.30
N THR A 32 8.73 -2.74 -3.31
CA THR A 32 7.87 -1.54 -3.31
C THR A 32 8.17 -0.60 -4.48
N VAL A 33 9.45 -0.39 -4.81
CA VAL A 33 9.86 0.45 -5.94
C VAL A 33 9.43 -0.19 -7.26
N PHE A 34 9.59 -1.51 -7.39
CA PHE A 34 9.18 -2.24 -8.59
C PHE A 34 7.66 -2.20 -8.81
N LEU A 35 6.87 -2.34 -7.75
CA LEU A 35 5.41 -2.17 -7.78
C LEU A 35 4.99 -0.80 -8.27
N VAL A 36 5.64 0.27 -7.82
CA VAL A 36 5.38 1.64 -8.28
C VAL A 36 5.66 1.78 -9.77
N ILE A 37 6.79 1.24 -10.25
CA ILE A 37 7.14 1.26 -11.68
C ILE A 37 6.10 0.50 -12.51
N LEU A 38 5.69 -0.69 -12.07
CA LEU A 38 4.62 -1.45 -12.73
C LEU A 38 3.30 -0.69 -12.77
N GLY A 39 2.90 -0.07 -11.66
CA GLY A 39 1.68 0.74 -11.60
C GLY A 39 1.72 1.91 -12.60
N ILE A 40 2.85 2.62 -12.69
CA ILE A 40 3.06 3.69 -13.68
C ILE A 40 2.99 3.13 -15.11
N PHE A 41 3.62 1.98 -15.36
CA PHE A 41 3.62 1.33 -16.66
C PHE A 41 2.21 0.92 -17.10
N PHE A 42 1.47 0.19 -16.27
CA PHE A 42 0.09 -0.22 -16.55
C PHE A 42 -0.84 0.99 -16.68
N GLY A 43 -0.70 2.01 -15.83
CA GLY A 43 -1.48 3.24 -15.94
C GLY A 43 -1.20 4.02 -17.23
N SER A 44 0.04 4.02 -17.73
CA SER A 44 0.39 4.63 -19.01
C SER A 44 -0.16 3.86 -20.20
N LEU A 45 -0.13 2.53 -20.13
CA LEU A 45 -0.67 1.66 -21.17
C LEU A 45 -2.20 1.73 -21.23
N ALA A 46 -2.86 1.83 -20.07
CA ALA A 46 -4.32 1.98 -19.99
C ALA A 46 -4.81 3.28 -20.65
N ARG A 47 -4.04 4.38 -20.57
CA ARG A 47 -4.40 5.65 -21.25
C ARG A 47 -4.37 5.57 -22.78
N GLN A 48 -3.62 4.63 -23.34
CA GLN A 48 -3.48 4.48 -24.80
C GLN A 48 -4.51 3.51 -25.39
N ASN A 49 -5.08 2.63 -24.58
CA ASN A 49 -5.95 1.54 -25.03
C ASN A 49 -7.35 1.67 -24.40
N PRO A 50 -8.42 1.93 -25.19
CA PRO A 50 -9.79 2.09 -24.68
C PRO A 50 -10.32 0.85 -23.92
N GLU A 51 -9.87 -0.34 -24.33
CA GLU A 51 -10.22 -1.64 -23.71
C GLU A 51 -9.72 -1.77 -22.26
N LEU A 52 -8.74 -0.96 -21.85
CA LEU A 52 -8.15 -0.98 -20.50
C LEU A 52 -8.66 0.16 -19.60
N ASN A 53 -9.69 0.91 -20.03
CA ASN A 53 -10.25 2.03 -19.25
C ASN A 53 -10.75 1.61 -17.85
N PHE A 54 -11.18 0.36 -17.68
CA PHE A 54 -11.59 -0.17 -16.38
C PHE A 54 -10.48 -0.09 -15.32
N LEU A 55 -9.20 -0.11 -15.72
CA LEU A 55 -8.06 0.05 -14.80
C LEU A 55 -7.90 1.50 -14.34
N LEU A 56 -8.31 2.47 -15.17
CA LEU A 56 -8.28 3.90 -14.84
C LEU A 56 -9.47 4.29 -13.96
N ASP A 57 -10.63 3.68 -14.21
CA ASP A 57 -11.84 3.89 -13.41
C ASP A 57 -11.81 3.16 -12.06
N PHE A 58 -10.94 2.15 -11.93
CA PHE A 58 -10.73 1.44 -10.68
C PHE A 58 -9.94 2.30 -9.69
N GLN A 59 -10.68 3.00 -8.82
CA GLN A 59 -10.11 3.67 -7.67
C GLN A 59 -10.29 2.78 -6.44
N LEU A 60 -9.18 2.54 -5.73
CA LEU A 60 -9.20 1.93 -4.41
C LEU A 60 -10.02 2.82 -3.48
N SER A 61 -11.25 2.39 -3.15
CA SER A 61 -12.08 3.12 -2.22
C SER A 61 -11.37 3.22 -0.86
N PRO A 62 -11.34 4.40 -0.22
CA PRO A 62 -10.81 4.57 1.13
C PRO A 62 -11.41 3.56 2.12
N ASP A 63 -12.69 3.22 1.97
CA ASP A 63 -13.36 2.24 2.82
C ASP A 63 -12.72 0.85 2.71
N LEU A 64 -12.36 0.44 1.50
CA LEU A 64 -11.72 -0.86 1.27
C LEU A 64 -10.32 -0.88 1.92
N VAL A 65 -9.56 0.21 1.80
CA VAL A 65 -8.25 0.33 2.46
C VAL A 65 -8.38 0.29 3.98
N LEU A 66 -9.26 1.09 4.55
CA LEU A 66 -9.40 1.25 6.01
C LEU A 66 -10.03 0.03 6.69
N PHE A 67 -10.99 -0.63 6.05
CA PHE A 67 -11.74 -1.73 6.67
C PHE A 67 -11.25 -3.12 6.26
N LEU A 68 -10.64 -3.29 5.08
CA LEU A 68 -10.15 -4.59 4.63
C LEU A 68 -8.62 -4.69 4.73
N PHE A 69 -7.87 -3.77 4.09
CA PHE A 69 -6.41 -3.89 4.04
C PHE A 69 -5.72 -3.53 5.35
N LEU A 70 -6.05 -2.37 5.93
CA LEU A 70 -5.37 -1.84 7.10
C LEU A 70 -5.46 -2.78 8.32
N PRO A 71 -6.61 -3.39 8.66
CA PRO A 71 -6.69 -4.32 9.79
C PRO A 71 -5.82 -5.56 9.57
N ILE A 72 -5.82 -6.11 8.35
CA ILE A 72 -5.02 -7.30 8.00
C ILE A 72 -3.53 -6.97 8.08
N LEU A 73 -3.10 -5.84 7.51
CA LEU A 73 -1.70 -5.43 7.48
C LEU A 73 -1.17 -5.10 8.88
N ILE A 74 -1.92 -4.35 9.69
CA ILE A 74 -1.51 -3.99 11.05
C ILE A 74 -1.45 -5.24 11.93
N PHE A 75 -2.41 -6.17 11.80
CA PHE A 75 -2.40 -7.41 12.57
C PHE A 75 -1.22 -8.31 12.22
N GLU A 76 -0.94 -8.47 10.91
CA GLU A 76 0.21 -9.23 10.44
C GLU A 76 1.53 -8.64 10.94
N SER A 77 1.69 -7.32 10.86
CA SER A 77 2.86 -6.63 11.39
C SER A 77 2.98 -6.75 12.92
N ALA A 78 1.86 -6.68 13.65
CA ALA A 78 1.85 -6.81 15.11
C ALA A 78 2.20 -8.23 15.59
N ILE A 79 1.76 -9.28 14.87
CA ILE A 79 2.10 -10.67 15.21
C ILE A 79 3.59 -10.97 14.99
N ASN A 80 4.20 -10.36 13.98
CA ASN A 80 5.63 -10.50 13.71
C ASN A 80 6.54 -9.66 14.64
N LEU A 81 5.95 -8.82 15.50
CA LEU A 81 6.67 -7.91 16.39
C LEU A 81 7.00 -8.56 17.74
N ASP A 82 8.24 -8.39 18.23
CA ASP A 82 8.63 -8.85 19.56
C ASP A 82 8.06 -7.92 20.66
N ALA A 83 7.01 -8.41 21.33
CA ALA A 83 6.35 -7.71 22.43
C ALA A 83 7.26 -7.40 23.63
N ARG A 84 8.29 -8.23 23.89
CA ARG A 84 9.23 -7.97 25.01
C ARG A 84 10.13 -6.79 24.70
N SER A 85 10.66 -6.75 23.48
CA SER A 85 11.48 -5.64 23.00
C SER A 85 10.66 -4.35 22.93
N LEU A 86 9.42 -4.41 22.44
CA LEU A 86 8.49 -3.27 22.44
C LEU A 86 8.26 -2.71 23.84
N MET A 87 7.99 -3.58 24.83
CA MET A 87 7.70 -3.15 26.20
C MET A 87 8.93 -2.54 26.87
N LYS A 88 10.13 -3.07 26.60
CA LYS A 88 11.40 -2.53 27.11
C LYS A 88 11.65 -1.11 26.60
N ASP A 89 11.32 -0.86 25.33
CA ASP A 89 11.59 0.41 24.65
C ASP A 89 10.32 1.25 24.42
N ILE A 90 9.27 1.06 25.24
CA ILE A 90 7.95 1.67 25.02
C ILE A 90 7.98 3.20 25.09
N ILE A 91 8.82 3.77 25.95
CA ILE A 91 8.95 5.22 26.12
C ILE A 91 9.47 5.90 24.84
N PRO A 92 10.65 5.52 24.29
CA PRO A 92 11.12 6.12 23.03
C PRO A 92 10.17 5.85 21.86
N ILE A 93 9.53 4.68 21.80
CA ILE A 93 8.53 4.37 20.76
C ILE A 93 7.34 5.32 20.85
N LEU A 94 6.81 5.59 22.05
CA LEU A 94 5.66 6.48 22.22
C LEU A 94 5.98 7.93 21.87
N ILE A 95 7.21 8.38 22.16
CA ILE A 95 7.71 9.71 21.77
C ILE A 95 7.81 9.82 20.23
N LEU A 96 8.26 8.77 19.54
CA LEU A 96 8.28 8.77 18.08
C LEU A 96 6.87 8.66 17.47
N ALA A 97 5.98 7.89 18.09
CA ALA A 97 4.65 7.63 17.57
C ALA A 97 3.67 8.79 17.78
N ILE A 98 3.74 9.51 18.89
CA ILE A 98 2.75 10.55 19.24
C ILE A 98 3.28 11.96 18.93
N PRO A 99 4.20 12.56 19.72
CA PRO A 99 4.57 13.95 19.50
C PRO A 99 5.30 14.15 18.17
N ALA A 100 6.21 13.26 17.78
CA ALA A 100 6.92 13.41 16.50
C ALA A 100 5.97 13.29 15.29
N LEU A 101 4.98 12.39 15.35
CA LEU A 101 3.95 12.27 14.31
C LEU A 101 3.10 13.54 14.21
N LEU A 102 2.65 14.10 15.34
CA LEU A 102 1.86 15.33 15.37
C LEU A 102 2.64 16.51 14.80
N ILE A 103 3.91 16.65 15.18
CA ILE A 103 4.79 17.70 14.64
C ILE A 103 4.98 17.53 13.14
N SER A 104 5.29 16.31 12.67
CA SER A 104 5.45 16.01 11.24
C SER A 104 4.18 16.36 10.45
N THR A 105 3.03 15.93 10.95
CA THR A 105 1.72 16.19 10.33
C THR A 105 1.43 17.68 10.26
N ALA A 106 1.70 18.44 11.34
CA ALA A 106 1.51 19.89 11.37
C ALA A 106 2.43 20.61 10.39
N ILE A 107 3.72 20.23 10.34
CA ILE A 107 4.69 20.85 9.41
C ILE A 107 4.28 20.60 7.97
N ILE A 108 3.96 19.35 7.60
CA ILE A 108 3.54 19.00 6.24
C ILE A 108 2.23 19.71 5.89
N GLY A 109 1.26 19.71 6.81
CA GLY A 109 -0.03 20.38 6.62
C GLY A 109 0.10 21.89 6.41
N LEU A 110 0.92 22.55 7.22
CA LEU A 110 1.21 23.98 7.07
C LEU A 110 2.06 24.29 5.83
N GLY A 111 2.91 23.36 5.38
CA GLY A 111 3.70 23.54 4.17
C GLY A 111 2.91 23.36 2.86
N LEU A 112 1.78 22.65 2.92
CA LEU A 112 0.85 22.49 1.79
C LEU A 112 -0.22 23.58 1.72
N TRP A 113 -0.40 24.38 2.77
CA TRP A 113 -1.35 25.50 2.85
C TRP A 113 -0.70 26.80 2.38
#